data_AF-A0A429HUJ7-F1
#
_entry.id   AF-A0A429HUJ7-F1
#
_cell.length_a   1.000
_cell.length_b   1.000
_cell.length_c   1.000
_cell.angle_alpha   90.00
_cell.angle_beta   90.00
_cell.angle_gamma   90.00
#
_symmetry.space_group_name_H-M   'P 1'
#
loop_
_entity.id
_entity.type
_entity.pdbx_description
1 polymer ?
#
loop_
_entity_poly.entity_id
_entity_poly.type
_entity_poly.pdbx_seq_one_letter_code
_entity_poly.pdbx_strand_id
1 'polypeptide(L)'
;MTSAAPKKKGPGHEHQFINAQGSEVKTRDEAFAVQRDVSAEALQVTQKMALHNQALTFDMEVNYNPNTNVVTGGRITSGICGAPWDITGGSIGSSLRIDAKRPGTGGNCAETVTIIGQFQVPLSYRGTYGFNGQSTSFNHTTQIVC
;
A
#
# COMPACT_ATOMS: atom_id res chain seq x y z
N MET A 1 -26.45 41.29 -43.85
CA MET A 1 -26.92 40.31 -42.84
C MET A 1 -25.88 39.22 -42.70
N THR A 2 -25.57 38.88 -41.46
CA THR A 2 -24.39 38.16 -40.96
C THR A 2 -24.64 36.66 -40.76
N SER A 3 -23.64 35.85 -41.11
CA SER A 3 -23.14 34.59 -40.51
C SER A 3 -24.11 33.45 -40.09
N ALA A 4 -23.84 32.22 -40.56
CA ALA A 4 -23.10 31.23 -39.74
C ALA A 4 -22.90 29.88 -40.48
N ALA A 5 -21.63 29.51 -40.69
CA ALA A 5 -21.19 28.14 -40.94
C ALA A 5 -21.12 27.35 -39.62
N PRO A 6 -21.37 26.02 -39.61
CA PRO A 6 -21.34 25.23 -38.38
C PRO A 6 -19.92 25.17 -37.77
N LYS A 7 -19.85 25.45 -36.47
CA LYS A 7 -18.62 25.42 -35.64
C LYS A 7 -17.98 24.04 -35.66
N LYS A 8 -16.72 23.97 -36.11
CA LYS A 8 -15.81 22.85 -35.81
C LYS A 8 -15.59 22.81 -34.29
N LYS A 9 -15.91 21.67 -33.65
CA LYS A 9 -15.47 21.35 -32.29
C LYS A 9 -13.94 21.36 -32.27
N GLY A 10 -13.35 22.17 -31.39
CA GLY A 10 -11.91 22.20 -31.15
C GLY A 10 -11.40 20.86 -30.62
N PRO A 11 -10.06 20.67 -30.55
CA PRO A 11 -9.47 19.43 -30.07
C PRO A 11 -9.91 19.22 -28.62
N GLY A 12 -10.70 18.17 -28.38
CA GLY A 12 -11.05 17.76 -27.02
C GLY A 12 -9.77 17.38 -26.29
N HIS A 13 -9.71 17.66 -24.99
CA HIS A 13 -8.64 17.19 -24.11
C HIS A 13 -8.39 15.70 -24.38
N GLU A 14 -7.27 15.41 -25.04
CA GLU A 14 -6.89 14.05 -25.38
C GLU A 14 -6.56 13.39 -24.04
N HIS A 15 -7.39 12.44 -23.62
CA HIS A 15 -7.13 11.68 -22.41
C HIS A 15 -5.85 10.87 -22.67
N GLN A 16 -4.73 11.32 -22.10
CA GLN A 16 -3.49 10.57 -22.15
C GLN A 16 -3.67 9.32 -21.28
N PHE A 17 -3.60 8.16 -21.89
CA PHE A 17 -3.70 6.89 -21.18
C PHE A 17 -2.28 6.41 -20.86
N ILE A 18 -2.02 6.11 -19.59
CA ILE A 18 -0.71 5.62 -19.13
C ILE A 18 -0.94 4.20 -18.60
N ASN A 19 -0.16 3.24 -19.09
CA ASN A 19 -0.20 1.87 -18.59
C ASN A 19 0.61 1.73 -17.28
N ALA A 20 0.56 0.56 -16.62
CA ALA A 20 1.26 0.37 -15.35
C ALA A 20 2.82 0.43 -15.44
N GLN A 21 3.40 0.49 -16.66
CA GLN A 21 4.82 0.72 -16.90
C GLN A 21 5.17 2.21 -17.04
N GLY A 22 4.19 3.11 -16.97
CA GLY A 22 4.42 4.54 -17.23
C GLY A 22 4.55 4.88 -18.72
N SER A 23 4.21 3.97 -19.62
CA SER A 23 4.20 4.23 -21.06
C SER A 23 2.84 4.76 -21.52
N GLU A 24 2.87 5.70 -22.45
CA GLU A 24 1.66 6.23 -23.08
C GLU A 24 1.06 5.19 -24.06
N VAL A 25 -0.23 4.92 -23.88
CA VAL A 25 -1.02 3.98 -24.69
C VAL A 25 -2.19 4.70 -25.33
N LYS A 26 -2.71 4.12 -26.42
CA LYS A 26 -3.68 4.80 -27.28
C LYS A 26 -5.12 4.61 -26.80
N THR A 27 -5.35 3.60 -25.96
CA THR A 27 -6.69 3.24 -25.51
C THR A 27 -6.77 3.05 -24.01
N ARG A 28 -7.97 3.29 -23.46
CA ARG A 28 -8.30 2.95 -22.09
C ARG A 28 -8.09 1.46 -21.83
N ASP A 29 -8.54 0.60 -22.74
CA ASP A 29 -8.43 -0.85 -22.55
C ASP A 29 -6.98 -1.31 -22.49
N GLU A 30 -6.05 -0.71 -23.25
CA GLU A 30 -4.60 -0.97 -23.14
C GLU A 30 -4.02 -0.45 -21.82
N ALA A 31 -4.53 0.66 -21.30
CA ALA A 31 -4.10 1.21 -20.01
C ALA A 31 -4.46 0.28 -18.85
N PHE A 32 -5.57 -0.47 -18.99
CA PHE A 32 -6.11 -1.38 -17.99
C PHE A 32 -6.03 -2.86 -18.39
N ALA A 33 -5.33 -3.19 -19.49
CA ALA A 33 -5.21 -4.56 -19.97
C ALA A 33 -4.42 -5.40 -18.97
N VAL A 34 -4.86 -6.65 -18.75
CA VAL A 34 -4.14 -7.63 -17.94
C VAL A 34 -2.78 -7.87 -18.60
N GLN A 35 -1.73 -7.36 -17.96
CA GLN A 35 -0.38 -7.39 -18.48
C GLN A 35 0.12 -8.83 -18.54
N ARG A 36 0.55 -9.25 -19.73
CA ARG A 36 1.18 -10.57 -19.97
C ARG A 36 2.71 -10.53 -19.93
N ASP A 37 3.32 -9.35 -19.85
CA ASP A 37 4.78 -9.15 -20.01
C ASP A 37 5.54 -8.86 -18.71
N VAL A 38 4.87 -8.86 -17.56
CA VAL A 38 5.51 -8.69 -16.25
C VAL A 38 5.41 -10.03 -15.53
N SER A 39 6.56 -10.60 -15.15
CA SER A 39 6.56 -11.87 -14.42
C SER A 39 5.83 -11.69 -13.08
N ALA A 40 5.22 -12.76 -12.55
CA ALA A 40 4.48 -12.68 -11.28
C ALA A 40 5.37 -12.16 -10.13
N GLU A 41 6.67 -12.43 -10.20
CA GLU A 41 7.70 -11.96 -9.27
C GLU A 41 7.91 -10.43 -9.34
N ALA A 42 7.66 -9.80 -10.49
CA ALA A 42 7.70 -8.35 -10.63
C ALA A 42 6.37 -7.68 -10.21
N LEU A 43 5.33 -8.45 -9.88
CA LEU A 43 4.06 -7.95 -9.36
C LEU A 43 3.96 -8.02 -7.83
N GLN A 44 4.84 -8.78 -7.17
CA GLN A 44 4.83 -8.94 -5.73
C GLN A 44 6.21 -9.32 -5.17
N VAL A 45 6.67 -8.56 -4.19
CA VAL A 45 7.86 -8.88 -3.39
C VAL A 45 7.49 -8.91 -1.90
N THR A 46 8.25 -9.67 -1.11
CA THR A 46 8.09 -9.73 0.34
C THR A 46 9.19 -8.91 1.01
N GLN A 47 8.79 -7.91 1.79
CA GLN A 47 9.68 -7.11 2.62
C GLN A 47 9.56 -7.51 4.08
N LYS A 48 10.67 -7.92 4.69
CA LYS A 48 10.73 -8.11 6.14
C LYS A 48 10.87 -6.78 6.84
N MET A 49 10.11 -6.59 7.90
CA MET A 49 10.13 -5.38 8.71
C MET A 49 10.00 -5.72 10.19
N ALA A 50 10.64 -4.92 11.03
CA ALA A 50 10.47 -4.98 12.48
C ALA A 50 10.00 -3.62 12.98
N LEU A 51 8.81 -3.59 13.58
CA LEU A 51 8.30 -2.41 14.28
C LEU A 51 8.74 -2.49 15.73
N HIS A 52 9.43 -1.47 16.21
CA HIS A 52 9.83 -1.35 17.60
C HIS A 52 9.09 -0.21 18.29
N ASN A 53 8.51 -0.54 19.43
CA ASN A 53 8.10 0.41 20.44
C ASN A 53 8.80 0.02 21.76
N GLN A 54 8.93 0.95 22.71
CA GLN A 54 9.69 0.79 23.97
C GLN A 54 9.36 -0.49 24.75
N ALA A 55 8.21 -1.13 24.51
CA ALA A 55 7.75 -2.32 25.22
C ALA A 55 7.57 -3.58 24.35
N LEU A 56 7.61 -3.48 23.02
CA LEU A 56 7.20 -4.57 22.12
C LEU A 56 7.82 -4.44 20.72
N THR A 57 7.98 -5.59 20.06
CA THR A 57 8.42 -5.68 18.67
C THR A 57 7.39 -6.44 17.84
N PHE A 58 7.00 -5.91 16.68
CA PHE A 58 6.22 -6.64 15.68
C PHE A 58 7.12 -7.05 14.53
N ASP A 59 7.31 -8.35 14.35
CA ASP A 59 7.94 -8.89 13.15
C ASP A 59 6.89 -9.03 12.05
N MET A 60 7.22 -8.56 10.86
CA MET A 60 6.29 -8.46 9.75
C MET A 60 6.93 -8.94 8.45
N GLU A 61 6.16 -9.67 7.66
CA GLU A 61 6.44 -10.01 6.27
C GLU A 61 5.38 -9.33 5.42
N VAL A 62 5.73 -8.22 4.77
CA VAL A 62 4.80 -7.38 4.00
C VAL A 62 4.94 -7.71 2.52
N ASN A 63 3.87 -8.19 1.91
CA ASN A 63 3.82 -8.39 0.47
C ASN A 63 3.32 -7.12 -0.20
N TYR A 64 4.05 -6.63 -1.19
CA TYR A 64 3.64 -5.43 -1.93
C TYR A 64 4.05 -5.50 -3.40
N ASN A 65 3.36 -4.74 -4.23
CA ASN A 65 3.71 -4.57 -5.63
C ASN A 65 4.78 -3.47 -5.74
N PRO A 66 6.01 -3.77 -6.22
CA PRO A 66 7.10 -2.79 -6.26
C PRO A 66 6.89 -1.67 -7.29
N ASN A 67 5.98 -1.82 -8.26
CA ASN A 67 5.69 -0.79 -9.26
C ASN A 67 4.65 0.23 -8.76
N THR A 68 3.71 -0.20 -7.91
CA THR A 68 2.61 0.64 -7.42
C THR A 68 2.72 0.99 -5.94
N ASN A 69 3.64 0.35 -5.22
CA ASN A 69 3.83 0.54 -3.78
C ASN A 69 2.61 0.14 -2.94
N VAL A 70 1.66 -0.60 -3.52
CA VAL A 70 0.47 -1.10 -2.84
C VAL A 70 0.79 -2.39 -2.12
N VAL A 71 0.46 -2.46 -0.83
CA VAL A 71 0.55 -3.69 -0.03
C VAL A 71 -0.58 -4.63 -0.47
N THR A 72 -0.21 -5.83 -0.88
CA THR A 72 -1.11 -6.86 -1.40
C THR A 72 -1.41 -7.95 -0.36
N GLY A 73 -0.65 -7.99 0.74
CA GLY A 73 -0.92 -8.88 1.87
C GLY A 73 0.30 -9.06 2.76
N GLY A 74 0.40 -10.23 3.40
CA GLY A 74 1.50 -10.57 4.29
C GLY A 74 1.03 -10.94 5.69
N ARG A 75 1.96 -10.99 6.66
CA ARG A 75 1.66 -11.33 8.05
C ARG A 75 2.46 -10.53 9.05
N ILE A 76 1.83 -10.22 10.18
CA ILE A 76 2.51 -9.81 11.41
C ILE A 76 2.64 -11.05 12.27
N THR A 77 3.85 -11.55 12.45
CA THR A 77 4.13 -12.88 13.03
C THR A 77 4.32 -12.85 14.54
N SER A 78 4.67 -11.70 15.11
CA SER A 78 4.94 -11.54 16.55
C SER A 78 4.40 -10.21 17.08
N GLY A 79 4.42 -10.03 18.41
CA GLY A 79 4.16 -8.73 19.03
C GLY A 79 3.13 -8.73 20.14
N ILE A 80 1.84 -8.76 19.79
CA ILE A 80 0.77 -8.60 20.77
C ILE A 80 -0.57 -9.16 20.28
N CYS A 81 -1.42 -9.55 21.23
CA CYS A 81 -2.82 -9.90 21.03
C CYS A 81 -3.08 -11.01 19.99
N GLY A 82 -2.46 -12.18 20.20
CA GLY A 82 -2.80 -13.39 19.44
C GLY A 82 -2.30 -13.39 18.00
N ALA A 83 -1.09 -12.87 17.76
CA ALA A 83 -0.38 -13.07 16.49
C ALA A 83 -0.38 -14.57 16.11
N PRO A 84 -0.43 -14.91 14.80
CA PRO A 84 -0.22 -14.02 13.66
C PRO A 84 -1.44 -13.16 13.28
N TRP A 85 -1.19 -11.99 12.70
CA TRP A 85 -2.21 -11.17 12.03
C TRP A 85 -2.02 -11.25 10.53
N ASP A 86 -3.12 -11.26 9.78
CA ASP A 86 -3.10 -11.24 8.32
C ASP A 86 -3.12 -9.79 7.83
N ILE A 87 -2.11 -9.39 7.07
CA ILE A 87 -2.06 -8.07 6.44
C ILE A 87 -3.06 -8.07 5.29
N THR A 88 -3.95 -7.09 5.29
CA THR A 88 -5.07 -6.99 4.35
C THR A 88 -4.89 -5.87 3.32
N GLY A 89 -3.94 -4.95 3.55
CA GLY A 89 -3.66 -3.89 2.59
C GLY A 89 -2.82 -2.76 3.16
N GLY A 90 -2.70 -1.69 2.38
CA GLY A 90 -1.91 -0.51 2.72
C GLY A 90 -0.98 -0.07 1.59
N SER A 91 0.09 0.65 1.94
CA SER A 91 1.08 1.17 1.00
C SER A 91 2.46 1.31 1.65
N ILE A 92 3.51 1.21 0.85
CA ILE A 92 4.92 1.34 1.28
C ILE A 92 5.66 2.32 0.35
N GLY A 93 6.30 3.35 0.88
CA GLY A 93 6.99 4.35 0.03
C GLY A 93 7.47 5.54 0.84
N SER A 94 7.10 6.76 0.44
CA SER A 94 7.34 7.96 1.27
C SER A 94 6.56 7.92 2.60
N SER A 95 5.40 7.27 2.57
CA SER A 95 4.61 6.94 3.75
C SER A 95 4.37 5.43 3.81
N LEU A 96 4.29 4.92 5.03
CA LEU A 96 3.90 3.56 5.32
C LEU A 96 2.46 3.57 5.81
N ARG A 97 1.65 2.65 5.30
CA ARG A 97 0.40 2.22 5.88
C ARG A 97 0.32 0.70 5.79
N ILE A 98 0.06 0.03 6.90
CA ILE A 98 -0.23 -1.41 6.95
C ILE A 98 -1.52 -1.57 7.73
N ASP A 99 -2.52 -2.17 7.10
CA ASP A 99 -3.76 -2.59 7.75
C ASP A 99 -3.75 -4.11 7.86
N ALA A 100 -3.98 -4.64 9.07
CA ALA A 100 -4.02 -6.07 9.32
C ALA A 100 -5.18 -6.47 10.23
N LYS A 101 -5.61 -7.73 10.09
CA LYS A 101 -6.71 -8.32 10.84
C LYS A 101 -6.26 -9.58 11.55
N ARG A 102 -6.74 -9.79 12.77
CA ARG A 102 -6.50 -11.05 13.50
C ARG A 102 -7.39 -12.17 12.91
N PRO A 103 -6.85 -13.39 12.69
CA PRO A 103 -7.68 -14.53 12.35
C PRO A 103 -8.61 -14.89 13.53
N GLY A 104 -9.89 -15.12 13.21
CA GLY A 104 -10.93 -15.42 14.20
C GLY A 104 -11.61 -14.16 14.79
N THR A 105 -12.85 -14.34 15.26
CA THR A 105 -13.63 -13.30 15.95
C THR A 105 -13.89 -13.76 17.39
N GLY A 106 -13.76 -12.84 18.35
CA GLY A 106 -13.98 -13.10 19.78
C GLY A 106 -12.71 -13.13 20.64
N GLY A 107 -12.80 -12.49 21.82
CA GLY A 107 -11.73 -12.35 22.82
C GLY A 107 -11.51 -10.90 23.27
N ASN A 108 -10.82 -10.68 24.39
CA ASN A 108 -10.55 -9.35 24.97
C ASN A 108 -9.47 -8.53 24.23
N CYS A 109 -9.08 -8.94 23.02
CA CYS A 109 -8.02 -8.29 22.24
C CYS A 109 -8.59 -7.73 20.93
N ALA A 110 -7.97 -6.66 20.43
CA ALA A 110 -8.34 -6.00 19.19
C ALA A 110 -8.47 -6.94 17.97
N GLU A 111 -9.31 -6.56 17.01
CA GLU A 111 -9.56 -7.33 15.78
C GLU A 111 -8.79 -6.80 14.59
N THR A 112 -8.53 -5.49 14.54
CA THR A 112 -7.74 -4.85 13.50
C THR A 112 -6.61 -4.01 14.10
N VAL A 113 -5.54 -3.88 13.34
CA VAL A 113 -4.42 -2.98 13.63
C VAL A 113 -4.11 -2.16 12.38
N THR A 114 -3.85 -0.88 12.58
CA THR A 114 -3.38 0.03 11.53
C THR A 114 -2.05 0.63 11.97
N ILE A 115 -1.03 0.44 11.16
CA ILE A 115 0.32 0.98 11.36
C ILE A 115 0.53 2.06 10.29
N ILE A 116 0.90 3.26 10.71
CA ILE A 116 1.28 4.35 9.80
C ILE A 116 2.67 4.87 10.13
N GLY A 117 3.37 5.39 9.11
CA GLY A 117 4.67 6.00 9.30
C GLY A 117 5.11 6.87 8.14
N GLN A 118 6.13 7.67 8.40
CA GLN A 118 6.81 8.51 7.42
C GLN A 118 8.24 8.00 7.26
N PHE A 119 8.68 7.88 6.01
CA PHE A 119 10.02 7.38 5.71
C PHE A 119 11.09 8.26 6.35
N GLN A 120 12.11 7.61 6.90
CA GLN A 120 13.29 8.20 7.50
C GLN A 120 14.55 7.51 6.97
N VAL A 121 15.62 8.28 6.85
CA VAL A 121 16.93 7.76 6.45
C VAL A 121 17.74 7.39 7.69
N PRO A 122 18.32 6.18 7.78
CA PRO A 122 18.26 5.10 6.78
C PRO A 122 17.01 4.22 6.92
N LEU A 123 16.45 3.79 5.77
CA LEU A 123 15.48 2.71 5.54
C LEU A 123 14.53 2.37 6.71
N SER A 124 13.88 3.37 7.26
CA SER A 124 12.96 3.20 8.38
C SER A 124 11.73 4.07 8.25
N TYR A 125 10.72 3.81 9.08
CA TYR A 125 9.51 4.61 9.16
C TYR A 125 9.27 4.99 10.60
N ARG A 126 9.19 6.30 10.86
CA ARG A 126 8.75 6.81 12.16
C ARG A 126 7.26 7.08 12.10
N GLY A 127 6.50 6.61 13.08
CA GLY A 127 5.06 6.84 13.07
C GLY A 127 4.33 6.34 14.27
N THR A 128 3.07 5.97 14.04
CA THR A 128 2.16 5.48 15.07
C THR A 128 1.41 4.23 14.61
N TYR A 129 0.95 3.42 15.55
CA TYR A 129 -0.02 2.37 15.28
C TYR A 129 -1.16 2.45 16.27
N GLY A 130 -2.29 1.84 15.90
CA GLY A 130 -3.46 1.72 16.75
C GLY A 130 -4.31 0.53 16.36
N PHE A 131 -5.39 0.32 17.11
CA PHE A 131 -6.25 -0.84 16.97
C PHE A 131 -7.70 -0.42 16.67
N ASN A 132 -8.48 -1.33 16.09
CA ASN A 132 -9.92 -1.17 15.87
C ASN A 132 -10.30 0.18 15.23
N GLY A 133 -9.59 0.54 14.15
CA GLY A 133 -9.80 1.78 13.40
C GLY A 133 -9.03 3.00 13.91
N GLN A 134 -8.31 2.90 15.03
CA GLN A 134 -7.35 3.91 15.47
C GLN A 134 -5.98 3.67 14.82
N SER A 135 -5.22 4.75 14.57
CA SER A 135 -3.86 4.64 14.01
C SER A 135 -2.82 5.49 14.73
N THR A 136 -3.21 6.29 15.73
CA THR A 136 -2.36 7.30 16.38
C THR A 136 -2.09 7.03 17.86
N SER A 137 -2.28 5.77 18.30
CA SER A 137 -2.27 5.42 19.73
C SER A 137 -0.86 5.26 20.30
N PHE A 138 0.04 4.63 19.55
CA PHE A 138 1.36 4.24 20.05
C PHE A 138 2.44 4.63 19.07
N ASN A 139 3.43 5.41 19.52
CA ASN A 139 4.60 5.75 18.71
C ASN A 139 5.47 4.53 18.44
N HIS A 140 6.05 4.46 17.25
CA HIS A 140 6.98 3.39 16.89
C HIS A 140 8.02 3.85 15.87
N THR A 141 9.05 3.03 15.73
CA THR A 141 9.97 3.05 14.59
C THR A 141 9.93 1.68 13.93
N THR A 142 9.56 1.63 12.65
CA THR A 142 9.63 0.42 11.83
C THR A 142 10.90 0.42 11.00
N GLN A 143 11.68 -0.66 11.07
CA GLN A 143 12.91 -0.83 10.31
C GLN A 143 12.71 -1.89 9.22
N ILE A 144 13.26 -1.62 8.04
CA ILE A 144 13.40 -2.61 6.97
C ILE A 144 14.52 -3.57 7.38
N VAL A 145 14.23 -4.87 7.35
CA VAL A 145 15.20 -5.93 7.68
C VAL A 145 15.65 -6.59 6.37
N CYS A 146 16.97 -6.68 6.18
CA CYS A 146 17.60 -7.30 5.02
C CYS A 146 17.91 -8.79 5.29
#